data_AF-A0A8T4LNX5-F1
#
_entry.id   AF-A0A8T4LNX5-F1
#
_cell.length_a   1.000
_cell.length_b   1.000
_cell.length_c   1.000
_cell.angle_alpha   90.00
_cell.angle_beta   90.00
_cell.angle_gamma   90.00
#
_symmetry.space_group_name_H-M   'P 1'
#
loop_
_entity.id
_entity.type
_entity.pdbx_description
1 polymer ?
#
loop_
_entity_poly.entity_id
_entity_poly.type
_entity_poly.pdbx_seq_one_letter_code
_entity_poly.pdbx_strand_id
1 'polypeptide(L)'
;MKIFPELSKNAWIILLTLSYNSGTAAQIARESSLRLNRISEALDKLEEFKIIKDRGRKQQLSLDSTMKITLSKLLVGNSRDNLAESLEGKRLNVLFQILESYDTVKKLNLITGYSVPTIKRILNSFQRDLLVYQPKKSIYKIRDEFLPKIKELYSSFFACFVERLQGQKITWKRILAFGNRVLLKSAQSELPDFVHTAFSLFHRYGIGLILTSDNYFVNKTEVTREEVFVHALVFSINDERYMLYCKLFADLNKLTLKKLKNLPAIFRVEKEVTSIFEFLSKKPLPQEYIELRRDYERG
;
A
#
# COMPACT_ATOMS: atom_id res chain seq x y z
N MET A 1 0.31 -2.65 10.54
CA MET A 1 1.28 -3.32 9.63
C MET A 1 1.67 -2.42 8.44
N LYS A 2 2.98 -2.23 8.16
CA LYS A 2 3.49 -1.49 6.96
C LYS A 2 3.59 -2.42 5.74
N ILE A 3 3.28 -1.93 4.54
CA ILE A 3 3.48 -2.72 3.30
C ILE A 3 4.96 -2.85 2.99
N PHE A 4 5.65 -1.70 2.88
CA PHE A 4 7.06 -1.65 2.49
C PHE A 4 7.95 -1.35 3.70
N PRO A 5 9.10 -2.03 3.84
CA PRO A 5 10.05 -1.75 4.90
C PRO A 5 10.84 -0.47 4.63
N GLU A 6 11.18 0.25 5.70
CA GLU A 6 12.21 1.29 5.67
C GLU A 6 13.55 0.65 6.04
N LEU A 7 14.27 0.14 5.03
CA LEU A 7 15.51 -0.61 5.22
C LEU A 7 16.71 0.32 5.41
N SER A 8 17.60 0.01 6.36
CA SER A 8 18.87 0.75 6.52
C SER A 8 19.82 0.49 5.35
N LYS A 9 20.87 1.32 5.20
CA LYS A 9 21.95 1.06 4.24
C LYS A 9 22.50 -0.36 4.35
N ASN A 10 22.73 -0.83 5.58
CA ASN A 10 23.26 -2.17 5.83
C ASN A 10 22.29 -3.28 5.36
N ALA A 11 20.99 -3.11 5.61
CA ALA A 11 19.99 -4.07 5.13
C ALA A 11 19.97 -4.14 3.60
N TRP A 12 20.09 -2.99 2.92
CA TRP A 12 20.24 -2.96 1.46
C TRP A 12 21.53 -3.63 0.98
N ILE A 13 22.67 -3.36 1.61
CA ILE A 13 23.94 -4.02 1.28
C ILE A 13 23.80 -5.54 1.40
N ILE A 14 23.15 -6.03 2.46
CA ILE A 14 22.88 -7.45 2.66
C ILE A 14 21.99 -8.01 1.54
N LEU A 15 20.88 -7.35 1.21
CA LEU A 15 19.98 -7.77 0.13
C LEU A 15 20.69 -7.84 -1.22
N LEU A 16 21.48 -6.83 -1.55
CA LEU A 16 22.22 -6.77 -2.80
C LEU A 16 23.33 -7.83 -2.85
N THR A 17 23.92 -8.19 -1.70
CA THR A 17 24.87 -9.31 -1.60
C THR A 17 24.18 -10.65 -1.81
N LEU A 18 23.01 -10.82 -1.18
CA LEU A 18 22.17 -12.02 -1.32
C LEU A 18 21.61 -12.20 -2.75
N SER A 19 21.61 -11.13 -3.56
CA SER A 19 21.21 -11.20 -4.96
C SER A 19 22.17 -12.06 -5.80
N TYR A 20 23.41 -12.26 -5.36
CA TYR A 20 24.39 -13.13 -6.02
C TYR A 20 24.64 -14.40 -5.22
N ASN A 21 24.86 -14.27 -3.91
CA ASN A 21 25.32 -15.37 -3.06
C ASN A 21 24.25 -15.76 -2.03
N SER A 22 24.06 -17.05 -1.79
CA SER A 22 23.33 -17.54 -0.60
C SER A 22 24.35 -18.02 0.41
N GLY A 23 24.09 -17.85 1.71
CA GLY A 23 25.05 -18.29 2.72
C GLY A 23 24.59 -18.06 4.15
N THR A 24 25.45 -18.42 5.09
CA THR A 24 25.27 -18.14 6.52
C THR A 24 25.44 -16.65 6.81
N ALA A 25 24.90 -16.16 7.93
CA ALA A 25 25.11 -14.78 8.37
C ALA A 25 26.60 -14.37 8.40
N ALA A 26 27.49 -15.28 8.80
CA ALA A 26 28.93 -15.04 8.83
C ALA A 26 29.59 -14.97 7.44
N GLN A 27 29.07 -15.70 6.45
CA GLN A 27 29.52 -15.57 5.06
C GLN A 27 29.07 -14.24 4.48
N ILE A 28 27.78 -13.91 4.64
CA ILE A 28 27.23 -12.64 4.19
C ILE A 28 27.94 -11.45 4.86
N ALA A 29 28.34 -11.58 6.13
CA ALA A 29 29.13 -10.57 6.83
C ALA A 29 30.45 -10.24 6.16
N ARG A 30 31.19 -11.29 5.78
CA ARG A 30 32.48 -11.16 5.11
C ARG A 30 32.30 -10.54 3.72
N GLU A 31 31.31 -10.99 2.96
CA GLU A 31 31.05 -10.51 1.59
C GLU A 31 30.47 -9.09 1.55
N SER A 32 29.75 -8.68 2.58
CA SER A 32 29.22 -7.32 2.74
C SER A 32 30.22 -6.36 3.42
N SER A 33 31.35 -6.87 3.91
CA SER A 33 32.31 -6.10 4.73
C SER A 33 31.65 -5.45 5.96
N LEU A 34 30.65 -6.12 6.54
CA LEU A 34 29.89 -5.64 7.71
C LEU A 34 30.27 -6.42 8.97
N ARG A 35 30.21 -5.75 10.13
CA ARG A 35 30.37 -6.40 11.44
C ARG A 35 29.14 -7.26 11.74
N LEU A 36 29.34 -8.42 12.37
CA LEU A 36 28.27 -9.39 12.69
C LEU A 36 27.09 -8.79 13.46
N ASN A 37 27.36 -7.91 14.44
CA ASN A 37 26.31 -7.26 15.22
C ASN A 37 25.38 -6.37 14.37
N ARG A 38 25.90 -5.70 13.34
CA ARG A 38 25.11 -4.86 12.42
C ARG A 38 24.27 -5.67 11.43
N ILE A 39 24.59 -6.95 11.28
CA ILE A 39 23.88 -7.86 10.38
C ILE A 39 22.67 -8.45 11.07
N SER A 40 22.78 -8.84 12.35
CA SER A 40 21.65 -9.40 13.10
C SER A 40 20.42 -8.48 13.04
N GLU A 41 20.58 -7.20 13.40
CA GLU A 41 19.48 -6.23 13.35
C GLU A 41 18.87 -6.07 11.95
N ALA A 42 19.73 -6.11 10.92
CA ALA A 42 19.27 -6.02 9.54
C ALA A 42 18.54 -7.30 9.09
N LEU A 43 19.02 -8.48 9.48
CA LEU A 43 18.41 -9.76 9.16
C LEU A 43 17.05 -9.91 9.85
N ASP A 44 16.94 -9.55 11.13
CA ASP A 44 15.67 -9.59 11.88
C ASP A 44 14.58 -8.84 11.12
N LYS A 45 14.91 -7.65 10.61
CA LYS A 45 13.98 -6.83 9.82
C LYS A 45 13.66 -7.43 8.45
N LEU A 46 14.63 -8.04 7.77
CA LEU A 46 14.39 -8.69 6.48
C LEU A 46 13.51 -9.95 6.64
N GLU A 47 13.68 -10.67 7.74
CA GLU A 47 12.88 -11.84 8.11
C GLU A 47 11.45 -11.45 8.53
N GLU A 48 11.30 -10.40 9.35
CA GLU A 48 10.01 -9.81 9.74
C GLU A 48 9.15 -9.47 8.51
N PHE A 49 9.79 -8.96 7.45
CA PHE A 49 9.13 -8.61 6.19
C PHE A 49 9.06 -9.76 5.18
N LYS A 50 9.48 -10.98 5.54
CA LYS A 50 9.49 -12.18 4.68
C LYS A 50 10.26 -11.98 3.37
N ILE A 51 11.30 -11.15 3.39
CA ILE A 51 12.16 -10.90 2.22
C ILE A 51 13.22 -11.99 2.09
N ILE A 52 13.75 -12.43 3.23
CA ILE A 52 14.66 -13.56 3.32
C ILE A 52 13.93 -14.76 3.91
N LYS A 53 14.36 -15.96 3.50
CA LYS A 53 13.93 -17.23 4.08
C LYS A 53 15.11 -17.88 4.77
N ASP A 54 14.93 -18.26 6.04
CA ASP A 54 15.87 -19.14 6.73
C ASP A 54 15.58 -20.60 6.34
N ARG A 55 16.60 -21.29 5.79
CA ARG A 55 16.52 -22.72 5.50
C ARG A 55 17.10 -23.56 6.64
N GLY A 56 16.34 -23.68 7.73
CA GLY A 56 16.46 -24.75 8.72
C GLY A 56 17.83 -24.87 9.42
N ARG A 57 18.22 -26.10 9.80
CA ARG A 57 19.31 -26.46 10.74
C ARG A 57 20.71 -25.84 10.47
N LYS A 58 20.93 -25.16 9.35
CA LYS A 58 22.22 -24.51 8.99
C LYS A 58 22.16 -22.99 8.84
N GLN A 59 21.03 -22.32 9.14
CA GLN A 59 20.87 -20.86 9.03
C GLN A 59 21.30 -20.30 7.65
N GLN A 60 20.95 -21.00 6.57
CA GLN A 60 21.27 -20.51 5.23
C GLN A 60 20.25 -19.47 4.80
N LEU A 61 20.74 -18.25 4.60
CA LEU A 61 19.99 -17.10 4.16
C LEU A 61 19.85 -17.12 2.64
N SER A 62 18.62 -16.96 2.16
CA SER A 62 18.34 -16.88 0.72
C SER A 62 17.17 -15.93 0.43
N LEU A 63 17.21 -15.32 -0.75
CA LEU A 63 16.08 -14.61 -1.33
C LEU A 63 15.24 -15.57 -2.17
N ASP A 64 13.97 -15.25 -2.36
CA ASP A 64 13.21 -15.87 -3.44
C ASP A 64 13.84 -15.53 -4.81
N SER A 65 13.57 -16.38 -5.80
CA SER A 65 14.17 -16.25 -7.13
C SER A 65 13.82 -14.94 -7.82
N THR A 66 12.61 -14.42 -7.61
CA THR A 66 12.12 -13.19 -8.25
C THR A 66 12.86 -11.99 -7.68
N MET A 67 12.90 -11.84 -6.35
CA MET A 67 13.65 -10.79 -5.67
C MET A 67 15.14 -10.86 -6.03
N LYS A 68 15.72 -12.07 -6.07
CA LYS A 68 17.12 -12.26 -6.48
C LYS A 68 17.38 -11.65 -7.86
N ILE A 69 16.59 -12.04 -8.87
CA ILE A 69 16.74 -11.55 -10.25
C ILE A 69 16.52 -10.03 -10.33
N THR A 70 15.49 -9.50 -9.67
CA THR A 70 15.19 -8.07 -9.67
C THR A 70 16.35 -7.25 -9.09
N LEU A 71 16.94 -7.69 -7.97
CA LEU A 71 18.07 -7.00 -7.36
C LEU A 71 19.34 -7.10 -8.22
N SER A 72 19.62 -8.26 -8.83
CA SER A 72 20.76 -8.40 -9.73
C SER A 72 20.67 -7.47 -10.94
N LYS A 73 19.46 -7.26 -11.50
CA LYS A 73 19.23 -6.30 -12.60
C LYS A 73 19.44 -4.84 -12.19
N LEU A 74 19.16 -4.50 -10.93
CA LEU A 74 19.41 -3.15 -10.40
C LEU A 74 20.90 -2.86 -10.29
N LEU A 75 21.70 -3.88 -9.92
CA LEU A 75 23.16 -3.79 -9.79
C LEU A 75 23.88 -3.63 -11.13
N VAL A 76 23.26 -4.02 -12.25
CA VAL A 76 23.86 -3.78 -13.58
C VAL A 76 24.04 -2.28 -13.81
N GLY A 77 25.30 -1.84 -13.86
CA GLY A 77 25.69 -0.45 -14.08
C GLY A 77 25.69 0.42 -12.81
N ASN A 78 25.51 -0.15 -11.62
CA ASN A 78 25.54 0.60 -10.36
C ASN A 78 26.37 -0.10 -9.30
N SER A 79 27.11 0.65 -8.48
CA SER A 79 27.76 0.07 -7.31
C SER A 79 26.73 -0.29 -6.23
N ARG A 80 27.01 -1.35 -5.47
CA ARG A 80 26.18 -1.80 -4.35
C ARG A 80 25.94 -0.68 -3.33
N ASP A 81 26.99 0.06 -2.99
CA ASP A 81 26.92 1.11 -1.98
C ASP A 81 26.11 2.33 -2.45
N ASN A 82 26.22 2.70 -3.74
CA ASN A 82 25.43 3.80 -4.31
C ASN A 82 23.94 3.44 -4.31
N LEU A 83 23.57 2.23 -4.73
CA LEU A 83 22.17 1.80 -4.70
C LEU A 83 21.62 1.73 -3.27
N ALA A 84 22.40 1.17 -2.34
CA ALA A 84 22.00 1.08 -0.95
C ALA A 84 21.73 2.48 -0.37
N GLU A 85 22.58 3.45 -0.69
CA GLU A 85 22.40 4.85 -0.28
C GLU A 85 21.20 5.51 -0.95
N SER A 86 20.99 5.33 -2.25
CA SER A 86 19.85 5.92 -2.96
C SER A 86 18.50 5.35 -2.52
N LEU A 87 18.44 4.13 -1.96
CA LEU A 87 17.17 3.47 -1.61
C LEU A 87 16.92 3.34 -0.09
N GLU A 88 17.85 3.74 0.77
CA GLU A 88 17.71 3.56 2.22
C GLU A 88 16.55 4.36 2.87
N GLY A 89 16.12 3.84 4.01
CA GLY A 89 15.14 4.43 4.92
C GLY A 89 13.84 4.77 4.22
N LYS A 90 13.47 6.05 4.30
CA LYS A 90 12.22 6.58 3.73
C LYS A 90 12.25 6.72 2.21
N ARG A 91 13.42 6.66 1.57
CA ARG A 91 13.59 6.92 0.14
C ARG A 91 12.81 5.93 -0.70
N LEU A 92 13.01 4.62 -0.51
CA LEU A 92 12.29 3.59 -1.28
C LEU A 92 10.77 3.77 -1.20
N ASN A 93 10.23 4.02 0.00
CA ASN A 93 8.79 4.22 0.15
C ASN A 93 8.31 5.41 -0.68
N VAL A 94 8.99 6.57 -0.62
CA VAL A 94 8.63 7.73 -1.46
C VAL A 94 8.69 7.39 -2.95
N LEU A 95 9.71 6.65 -3.39
CA LEU A 95 9.86 6.24 -4.78
C LEU A 95 8.67 5.37 -5.24
N PHE A 96 8.27 4.39 -4.42
CA PHE A 96 7.08 3.58 -4.67
C PHE A 96 5.79 4.40 -4.67
N GLN A 97 5.67 5.44 -3.84
CA GLN A 97 4.51 6.32 -3.88
C GLN A 97 4.44 7.15 -5.18
N ILE A 98 5.58 7.58 -5.71
CA ILE A 98 5.65 8.25 -7.02
C ILE A 98 5.22 7.27 -8.13
N LEU A 99 5.68 6.02 -8.08
CA LEU A 99 5.25 4.96 -9.01
C LEU A 99 3.72 4.82 -9.00
N GLU A 100 3.14 4.86 -7.81
CA GLU A 100 1.70 4.84 -7.53
C GLU A 100 1.01 6.20 -7.76
N SER A 101 1.55 7.08 -8.60
CA SER A 101 0.93 8.37 -8.98
C SER A 101 0.61 9.33 -7.82
N TYR A 102 1.20 9.12 -6.64
CA TYR A 102 1.28 10.12 -5.58
C TYR A 102 2.46 11.05 -5.87
N ASP A 103 2.36 11.76 -6.99
CA ASP A 103 3.44 12.46 -7.69
C ASP A 103 3.67 13.91 -7.22
N THR A 104 3.01 14.36 -6.16
CA THR A 104 3.19 15.72 -5.62
C THR A 104 3.59 15.66 -4.16
N VAL A 105 4.28 16.69 -3.67
CA VAL A 105 4.66 16.80 -2.25
C VAL A 105 3.44 16.67 -1.33
N LYS A 106 2.29 17.26 -1.72
CA LYS A 106 1.04 17.16 -0.96
C LYS A 106 0.53 15.72 -0.90
N LYS A 107 0.47 15.03 -2.05
CA LYS A 107 0.04 13.63 -2.13
C LYS A 107 0.98 12.71 -1.35
N LEU A 108 2.30 12.91 -1.50
CA LEU A 108 3.33 12.17 -0.77
C LEU A 108 3.20 12.36 0.75
N ASN A 109 3.02 13.60 1.21
CA ASN A 109 2.82 13.88 2.63
C ASN A 109 1.58 13.18 3.16
N LEU A 110 0.48 13.23 2.40
CA LEU A 110 -0.78 12.61 2.77
C LEU A 110 -0.69 11.07 2.87
N ILE A 111 -0.02 10.42 1.91
CA ILE A 111 0.03 8.96 1.83
C ILE A 111 1.12 8.34 2.71
N THR A 112 2.25 9.04 2.90
CA THR A 112 3.38 8.53 3.70
C THR A 112 3.35 9.01 5.15
N GLY A 113 2.69 10.14 5.44
CA GLY A 113 2.79 10.84 6.72
C GLY A 113 4.13 11.54 6.97
N TYR A 114 5.06 11.52 6.01
CA TYR A 114 6.37 12.16 6.17
C TYR A 114 6.25 13.67 6.09
N SER A 115 7.08 14.39 6.86
CA SER A 115 7.09 15.85 6.84
C SER A 115 7.45 16.39 5.46
N VAL A 116 6.87 17.54 5.10
CA VAL A 116 7.14 18.22 3.81
C VAL A 116 8.65 18.46 3.59
N PRO A 117 9.45 18.91 4.58
CA PRO A 117 10.90 19.03 4.41
C PRO A 117 11.59 17.69 4.10
N THR A 118 11.17 16.61 4.76
CA THR A 118 11.70 15.26 4.50
C THR A 118 11.45 14.83 3.06
N ILE A 119 10.22 15.02 2.58
CA ILE A 119 9.84 14.66 1.21
C ILE A 119 10.64 15.48 0.20
N LYS A 120 10.73 16.81 0.38
CA LYS A 120 11.53 17.66 -0.52
C LYS A 120 12.99 17.24 -0.56
N ARG A 121 13.60 16.93 0.60
CA ARG A 121 14.99 16.44 0.67
C ARG A 121 15.18 15.14 -0.12
N ILE A 122 14.24 14.20 0.01
CA ILE A 122 14.27 12.92 -0.72
C ILE A 122 14.13 13.17 -2.23
N LEU A 123 13.15 13.98 -2.65
CA LEU A 123 12.92 14.30 -4.06
C LEU A 123 14.14 14.99 -4.70
N ASN A 124 14.75 15.95 -3.99
CA ASN A 124 15.97 16.60 -4.46
C ASN A 124 17.12 15.59 -4.61
N SER A 125 17.25 14.61 -3.70
CA SER A 125 18.22 13.52 -3.83
C SER A 125 17.96 12.72 -5.09
N PHE A 126 16.72 12.28 -5.32
CA PHE A 126 16.36 11.52 -6.53
C PHE A 126 16.57 12.29 -7.83
N GLN A 127 16.40 13.61 -7.82
CA GLN A 127 16.70 14.44 -8.99
C GLN A 127 18.20 14.54 -9.26
N ARG A 128 19.04 14.67 -8.21
CA ARG A 128 20.50 14.63 -8.35
C ARG A 128 20.99 13.28 -8.87
N ASP A 129 20.40 12.19 -8.37
CA ASP A 129 20.71 10.82 -8.77
C ASP A 129 20.07 10.47 -10.14
N LEU A 130 19.40 11.43 -10.79
CA LEU A 130 18.68 11.26 -12.05
C LEU A 130 17.59 10.16 -12.02
N LEU A 131 17.15 9.69 -10.86
CA LEU A 131 16.08 8.68 -10.74
C LEU A 131 14.69 9.26 -11.05
N VAL A 132 14.48 10.52 -10.67
CA VAL A 132 13.20 11.23 -10.79
C VAL A 132 13.41 12.54 -11.54
N TYR A 133 12.41 12.94 -12.32
CA TYR A 133 12.35 14.23 -13.00
C TYR A 133 11.03 14.95 -12.71
N GLN A 134 11.00 16.25 -13.00
CA GLN A 134 9.85 17.11 -12.76
C GLN A 134 9.29 17.63 -14.10
N PRO A 135 8.35 16.93 -14.75
CA PRO A 135 7.80 17.36 -16.05
C PRO A 135 7.00 18.67 -15.97
N LYS A 136 6.38 18.94 -14.83
CA LYS A 136 5.58 20.14 -14.56
C LYS A 136 5.83 20.60 -13.14
N LYS A 137 5.58 21.87 -12.86
CA LYS A 137 5.70 22.43 -11.51
C LYS A 137 5.00 21.53 -10.49
N SER A 138 5.74 21.06 -9.49
CA SER A 138 5.27 20.23 -8.37
C SER A 138 4.87 18.77 -8.69
N ILE A 139 5.01 18.31 -9.93
CA ILE A 139 4.74 16.91 -10.32
C ILE A 139 6.07 16.18 -10.54
N TYR A 140 6.26 15.04 -9.91
CA TYR A 140 7.48 14.23 -9.95
C TYR A 140 7.20 12.88 -10.60
N LYS A 141 8.07 12.43 -11.50
CA LYS A 141 7.95 11.14 -12.18
C LYS A 141 9.28 10.39 -12.17
N ILE A 142 9.22 9.07 -12.06
CA ILE A 142 10.38 8.19 -12.27
C ILE A 142 10.78 8.26 -13.74
N ARG A 143 12.07 8.35 -14.06
CA ARG A 143 12.52 8.31 -15.47
C ARG A 143 12.23 6.96 -16.10
N ASP A 144 11.93 6.97 -17.40
CA ASP A 144 11.47 5.80 -18.13
C ASP A 144 12.50 4.65 -18.11
N GLU A 145 13.80 4.97 -18.09
CA GLU A 145 14.89 3.98 -17.98
C GLU A 145 14.88 3.18 -16.65
N PHE A 146 14.41 3.79 -15.56
CA PHE A 146 14.32 3.13 -14.25
C PHE A 146 12.95 2.52 -13.99
N LEU A 147 11.91 3.01 -14.68
CA LEU A 147 10.52 2.64 -14.42
C LEU A 147 10.28 1.12 -14.42
N PRO A 148 10.77 0.31 -15.39
CA PRO A 148 10.60 -1.14 -15.37
C PRO A 148 11.25 -1.79 -14.14
N LYS A 149 12.48 -1.37 -13.79
CA LYS A 149 13.22 -1.93 -12.66
C LYS A 149 12.53 -1.62 -11.33
N ILE A 150 12.03 -0.40 -11.17
CA ILE A 150 11.29 0.01 -9.96
C ILE A 150 9.93 -0.71 -9.87
N LYS A 151 9.24 -0.96 -11.00
CA LYS A 151 8.02 -1.78 -11.03
C LYS A 151 8.26 -3.22 -10.61
N GLU A 152 9.33 -3.84 -11.11
CA GLU A 152 9.74 -5.18 -10.68
C GLU A 152 10.04 -5.19 -9.17
N LEU A 153 10.82 -4.21 -8.68
CA LEU A 153 11.16 -4.09 -7.26
C LEU A 153 9.92 -3.94 -6.38
N TYR A 154 9.01 -3.05 -6.76
CA TYR A 154 7.73 -2.87 -6.08
C TYR A 154 6.96 -4.19 -6.00
N SER A 155 6.87 -4.91 -7.11
CA SER A 155 6.13 -6.18 -7.21
C SER A 155 6.74 -7.26 -6.31
N SER A 156 8.08 -7.36 -6.25
CA SER A 156 8.79 -8.30 -5.39
C SER A 156 8.55 -8.00 -3.90
N PHE A 157 8.64 -6.73 -3.47
CA PHE A 157 8.31 -6.36 -2.09
C PHE A 157 6.83 -6.57 -1.77
N PHE A 158 5.94 -6.29 -2.71
CA PHE A 158 4.50 -6.54 -2.54
C PHE A 158 4.21 -8.04 -2.40
N ALA A 159 4.90 -8.90 -3.14
CA ALA A 159 4.79 -10.35 -3.00
C ALA A 159 5.24 -10.82 -1.59
N CYS A 160 6.32 -10.27 -1.04
CA CYS A 160 6.73 -10.56 0.35
C CYS A 160 5.65 -10.13 1.36
N PHE A 161 5.03 -8.97 1.16
CA PHE A 161 3.92 -8.50 1.98
C PHE A 161 2.73 -9.47 1.93
N VAL A 162 2.37 -9.93 0.72
CA VAL A 162 1.33 -10.93 0.50
C VAL A 162 1.70 -12.25 1.18
N GLU A 163 2.94 -12.75 1.07
CA GLU A 163 3.39 -13.96 1.77
C GLU A 163 3.28 -13.82 3.30
N ARG A 164 3.61 -12.65 3.86
CA ARG A 164 3.44 -12.39 5.30
C ARG A 164 1.98 -12.50 5.73
N LEU A 165 1.06 -12.01 4.91
CA LEU A 165 -0.37 -12.20 5.14
C LEU A 165 -0.77 -13.69 5.06
N GLN A 166 -0.18 -14.48 4.14
CA GLN A 166 -0.55 -15.90 3.95
C GLN A 166 -0.07 -16.74 5.13
N GLY A 167 1.12 -16.40 5.67
CA GLY A 167 1.65 -17.01 6.88
C GLY A 167 0.75 -16.82 8.11
N GLN A 168 -0.11 -15.81 8.11
CA GLN A 168 -1.17 -15.60 9.11
C GLN A 168 -2.43 -16.44 8.81
N LYS A 169 -2.36 -17.39 7.87
CA LYS A 169 -3.48 -18.21 7.35
C LYS A 169 -4.62 -17.37 6.77
N ILE A 170 -4.36 -16.14 6.35
CA ILE A 170 -5.41 -15.26 5.86
C ILE A 170 -5.77 -15.68 4.43
N THR A 171 -7.04 -16.02 4.19
CA THR A 171 -7.53 -16.35 2.83
C THR A 171 -8.25 -15.13 2.27
N TRP A 172 -7.60 -14.37 1.39
CA TRP A 172 -8.20 -13.20 0.74
C TRP A 172 -8.56 -13.48 -0.71
N LYS A 173 -9.63 -12.82 -1.16
CA LYS A 173 -10.06 -12.78 -2.56
C LYS A 173 -9.47 -11.58 -3.30
N ARG A 174 -9.17 -10.49 -2.58
CA ARG A 174 -8.69 -9.23 -3.17
C ARG A 174 -7.89 -8.43 -2.15
N ILE A 175 -6.72 -7.94 -2.54
CA ILE A 175 -5.90 -6.98 -1.80
C ILE A 175 -5.76 -5.72 -2.66
N LEU A 176 -6.02 -4.56 -2.08
CA LEU A 176 -5.89 -3.26 -2.72
C LEU A 176 -4.99 -2.37 -1.85
N ALA A 177 -3.87 -1.94 -2.41
CA ALA A 177 -2.90 -1.09 -1.72
C ALA A 177 -2.95 0.35 -2.24
N PHE A 178 -2.98 1.29 -1.31
CA PHE A 178 -2.94 2.73 -1.53
C PHE A 178 -1.82 3.29 -0.67
N GLY A 179 -0.61 3.24 -1.21
CA GLY A 179 0.61 3.51 -0.45
C GLY A 179 0.78 2.60 0.76
N ASN A 180 0.70 3.12 1.98
CA ASN A 180 0.80 2.31 3.22
C ASN A 180 -0.56 1.87 3.78
N ARG A 181 -1.65 2.09 3.02
CA ARG A 181 -3.02 1.74 3.39
C ARG A 181 -3.46 0.54 2.58
N VAL A 182 -4.02 -0.48 3.24
CA VAL A 182 -4.45 -1.70 2.56
C VAL A 182 -5.89 -1.98 2.89
N LEU A 183 -6.66 -2.22 1.83
CA LEU A 183 -8.00 -2.76 1.88
C LEU A 183 -7.97 -4.19 1.40
N LEU A 184 -8.69 -5.07 2.08
CA LEU A 184 -8.79 -6.46 1.69
C LEU A 184 -10.20 -6.99 1.79
N LYS A 185 -10.49 -8.02 0.98
CA LYS A 185 -11.74 -8.78 1.00
C LYS A 185 -11.42 -10.22 1.35
N SER A 186 -11.94 -10.74 2.45
CA SER A 186 -11.65 -12.09 2.95
C SER A 186 -12.92 -12.85 3.31
N ALA A 187 -12.91 -14.17 3.12
CA ALA A 187 -14.00 -15.04 3.57
C ALA A 187 -13.89 -15.39 5.07
N GLN A 188 -12.78 -15.05 5.71
CA GLN A 188 -12.60 -15.24 7.15
C GLN A 188 -13.22 -14.05 7.89
N SER A 189 -13.87 -14.34 9.02
CA SER A 189 -14.64 -13.39 9.82
C SER A 189 -13.82 -12.59 10.82
N GLU A 190 -12.62 -13.06 11.19
CA GLU A 190 -11.76 -12.37 12.15
C GLU A 190 -10.30 -12.48 11.74
N LEU A 191 -9.66 -11.32 11.61
CA LEU A 191 -8.26 -11.22 11.23
C LEU A 191 -7.53 -10.36 12.28
N PRO A 192 -6.55 -10.93 13.02
CA PRO A 192 -5.76 -10.16 13.98
C PRO A 192 -4.96 -9.08 13.26
N ASP A 193 -4.94 -7.85 13.81
CA ASP A 193 -4.36 -6.62 13.23
C ASP A 193 -5.18 -5.92 12.13
N PHE A 194 -6.42 -6.37 11.90
CA PHE A 194 -7.33 -5.77 10.92
C PHE A 194 -8.64 -5.34 11.56
N VAL A 195 -9.25 -4.32 11.00
CA VAL A 195 -10.57 -3.84 11.43
C VAL A 195 -11.55 -3.90 10.27
N HIS A 196 -12.80 -4.25 10.55
CA HIS A 196 -13.86 -4.22 9.55
C HIS A 196 -14.03 -2.81 8.97
N THR A 197 -14.45 -2.75 7.72
CA THR A 197 -14.71 -1.50 6.99
C THR A 197 -15.74 -1.72 5.88
N ALA A 198 -16.05 -0.66 5.11
CA ALA A 198 -16.84 -0.75 3.88
C ALA A 198 -18.19 -1.45 4.15
N PHE A 199 -18.62 -2.33 3.26
CA PHE A 199 -19.93 -3.00 3.36
C PHE A 199 -20.07 -3.81 4.66
N SER A 200 -18.99 -4.37 5.21
CA SER A 200 -19.05 -5.10 6.50
C SER A 200 -19.44 -4.23 7.69
N LEU A 201 -19.34 -2.90 7.59
CA LEU A 201 -19.79 -1.99 8.65
C LEU A 201 -21.11 -1.27 8.33
N PHE A 202 -21.72 -1.49 7.17
CA PHE A 202 -22.95 -0.79 6.77
C PHE A 202 -24.09 -1.01 7.77
N HIS A 203 -24.17 -2.19 8.39
CA HIS A 203 -25.18 -2.51 9.38
C HIS A 203 -25.14 -1.58 10.61
N ARG A 204 -23.95 -1.07 10.98
CA ARG A 204 -23.78 -0.10 12.09
C ARG A 204 -24.30 1.29 11.74
N TYR A 205 -24.61 1.51 10.47
CA TYR A 205 -25.08 2.78 9.92
C TYR A 205 -26.45 2.64 9.24
N GLY A 206 -27.24 1.64 9.66
CA GLY A 206 -28.63 1.46 9.25
C GLY A 206 -28.83 0.72 7.92
N ILE A 207 -27.81 0.06 7.37
CA ILE A 207 -27.93 -0.70 6.10
C ILE A 207 -27.46 -2.15 6.32
N GLY A 208 -28.41 -3.07 6.50
CA GLY A 208 -28.14 -4.51 6.58
C GLY A 208 -27.87 -5.14 5.21
N LEU A 209 -26.68 -5.72 5.01
CA LEU A 209 -26.32 -6.44 3.79
C LEU A 209 -25.89 -7.86 4.13
N ILE A 210 -26.29 -8.83 3.29
CA ILE A 210 -25.77 -10.19 3.35
C ILE A 210 -24.52 -10.26 2.46
N LEU A 211 -23.36 -10.46 3.09
CA LEU A 211 -22.07 -10.49 2.42
C LEU A 211 -21.52 -11.91 2.36
N THR A 212 -20.89 -12.26 1.24
CA THR A 212 -20.18 -13.55 1.07
C THR A 212 -18.72 -13.51 1.53
N SER A 213 -18.30 -12.36 2.05
CA SER A 213 -16.93 -12.07 2.50
C SER A 213 -16.90 -10.69 3.14
N ASP A 214 -16.04 -10.54 4.14
CA ASP A 214 -15.83 -9.30 4.83
C ASP A 214 -14.78 -8.40 4.20
N ASN A 215 -14.96 -7.10 4.40
CA ASN A 215 -14.02 -6.06 4.03
C ASN A 215 -13.24 -5.61 5.26
N TYR A 216 -11.92 -5.56 5.14
CA TYR A 216 -11.04 -5.10 6.20
C TYR A 216 -10.11 -3.98 5.76
N PHE A 217 -9.72 -3.17 6.73
CA PHE A 217 -8.72 -2.14 6.60
C PHE A 217 -7.52 -2.45 7.51
N VAL A 218 -6.32 -2.37 6.94
CA VAL A 218 -5.07 -2.56 7.69
C VAL A 218 -4.70 -1.27 8.39
N ASN A 219 -4.21 -1.38 9.62
CA ASN A 219 -3.47 -0.33 10.31
C ASN A 219 -4.36 0.77 10.95
N LYS A 220 -5.54 0.43 11.45
CA LYS A 220 -6.35 1.33 12.28
C LYS A 220 -7.05 0.57 13.39
N THR A 221 -7.19 1.19 14.56
CA THR A 221 -7.97 0.65 15.68
C THR A 221 -9.48 0.89 15.51
N GLU A 222 -9.87 1.95 14.79
CA GLU A 222 -11.27 2.28 14.51
C GLU A 222 -11.42 3.02 13.18
N VAL A 223 -12.39 2.62 12.35
CA VAL A 223 -12.65 3.22 11.04
C VAL A 223 -13.77 4.25 11.16
N THR A 224 -13.55 5.49 10.68
CA THR A 224 -14.60 6.50 10.72
C THR A 224 -15.67 6.23 9.67
N ARG A 225 -16.86 6.77 9.85
CA ARG A 225 -17.95 6.67 8.87
C ARG A 225 -17.57 7.13 7.46
N GLU A 226 -16.78 8.20 7.36
CA GLU A 226 -16.27 8.71 6.08
C GLU A 226 -15.29 7.73 5.41
N GLU A 227 -14.45 7.05 6.19
CA GLU A 227 -13.59 5.99 5.67
C GLU A 227 -14.40 4.76 5.26
N VAL A 228 -15.40 4.36 6.05
CA VAL A 228 -16.32 3.27 5.68
C VAL A 228 -16.93 3.52 4.31
N PHE A 229 -17.45 4.73 4.07
CA PHE A 229 -18.00 5.13 2.78
C PHE A 229 -16.95 5.07 1.65
N VAL A 230 -15.79 5.70 1.84
CA VAL A 230 -14.75 5.75 0.79
C VAL A 230 -14.18 4.36 0.49
N HIS A 231 -14.00 3.51 1.50
CA HIS A 231 -13.56 2.14 1.31
C HIS A 231 -14.63 1.31 0.57
N ALA A 232 -15.92 1.53 0.83
CA ALA A 232 -17.00 0.87 0.10
C ALA A 232 -16.98 1.25 -1.39
N LEU A 233 -16.72 2.52 -1.72
CA LEU A 233 -16.57 2.96 -3.11
C LEU A 233 -15.46 2.23 -3.84
N VAL A 234 -14.31 2.04 -3.18
CA VAL A 234 -13.19 1.29 -3.76
C VAL A 234 -13.60 -0.14 -4.13
N PHE A 235 -14.42 -0.78 -3.32
CA PHE A 235 -14.90 -2.13 -3.59
C PHE A 235 -16.06 -2.20 -4.59
N SER A 236 -16.79 -1.10 -4.81
CA SER A 236 -17.90 -1.02 -5.77
C SER A 236 -17.51 -0.55 -7.17
N ILE A 237 -16.22 -0.28 -7.43
CA ILE A 237 -15.76 0.07 -8.78
C ILE A 237 -16.11 -1.11 -9.70
N ASN A 238 -17.07 -0.89 -10.60
CA ASN A 238 -17.68 -1.86 -11.53
C ASN A 238 -18.81 -2.76 -10.97
N ASP A 239 -19.41 -2.44 -9.82
CA ASP A 239 -20.63 -3.10 -9.36
C ASP A 239 -21.72 -2.06 -9.05
N GLU A 240 -22.69 -1.93 -9.96
CA GLU A 240 -23.76 -0.93 -9.87
C GLU A 240 -24.65 -1.11 -8.65
N ARG A 241 -24.85 -2.36 -8.19
CA ARG A 241 -25.65 -2.65 -6.99
C ARG A 241 -24.94 -2.16 -5.75
N TYR A 242 -23.65 -2.48 -5.60
CA TYR A 242 -22.86 -1.94 -4.49
C TYR A 242 -22.71 -0.42 -4.58
N MET A 243 -22.67 0.15 -5.79
CA MET A 243 -22.69 1.60 -5.97
C MET A 243 -24.00 2.24 -5.50
N LEU A 244 -25.14 1.56 -5.70
CA LEU A 244 -26.44 2.00 -5.18
C LEU A 244 -26.45 2.01 -3.64
N TYR A 245 -25.89 0.99 -3.00
CA TYR A 245 -25.74 0.98 -1.54
C TYR A 245 -24.80 2.07 -1.04
N CYS A 246 -23.74 2.43 -1.78
CA CYS A 246 -22.91 3.58 -1.44
C CYS A 246 -23.70 4.90 -1.49
N LYS A 247 -24.57 5.10 -2.49
CA LYS A 247 -25.46 6.28 -2.56
C LYS A 247 -26.39 6.33 -1.35
N LEU A 248 -27.04 5.20 -1.03
CA LEU A 248 -27.92 5.08 0.14
C LEU A 248 -27.17 5.40 1.44
N PHE A 249 -25.95 4.86 1.59
CA PHE A 249 -25.11 5.11 2.76
C PHE A 249 -24.82 6.61 2.91
N ALA A 250 -24.41 7.28 1.83
CA ALA A 250 -24.09 8.71 1.86
C ALA A 250 -25.30 9.57 2.26
N ASP A 251 -26.48 9.23 1.75
CA ASP A 251 -27.74 9.92 2.02
C ASP A 251 -28.21 9.73 3.47
N LEU A 252 -28.41 8.48 3.91
CA LEU A 252 -28.88 8.17 5.27
C LEU A 252 -27.95 8.73 6.34
N ASN A 253 -26.64 8.75 6.07
CA ASN A 253 -25.64 9.23 7.01
C ASN A 253 -25.29 10.71 6.87
N LYS A 254 -25.98 11.45 5.98
CA LYS A 254 -25.78 12.90 5.77
C LYS A 254 -24.30 13.25 5.56
N LEU A 255 -23.62 12.44 4.74
CA LEU A 255 -22.26 12.71 4.34
C LEU A 255 -22.21 13.95 3.45
N THR A 256 -21.07 14.62 3.44
CA THR A 256 -20.82 15.77 2.56
C THR A 256 -19.39 15.73 2.04
N LEU A 257 -19.16 16.29 0.85
CA LEU A 257 -17.81 16.39 0.27
C LEU A 257 -16.80 17.01 1.25
N LYS A 258 -17.21 18.03 2.01
CA LYS A 258 -16.38 18.68 3.03
C LYS A 258 -15.92 17.72 4.13
N LYS A 259 -16.78 16.80 4.57
CA LYS A 259 -16.45 15.80 5.62
C LYS A 259 -15.45 14.75 5.13
N LEU A 260 -15.50 14.40 3.85
CA LEU A 260 -14.59 13.41 3.25
C LEU A 260 -13.14 13.90 3.15
N LYS A 261 -12.91 15.22 3.23
CA LYS A 261 -11.57 15.84 3.20
C LYS A 261 -10.75 15.29 2.02
N ASN A 262 -9.58 14.70 2.29
CA ASN A 262 -8.70 14.14 1.26
C ASN A 262 -8.84 12.62 1.08
N LEU A 263 -9.79 11.96 1.78
CA LEU A 263 -9.98 10.50 1.67
C LEU A 263 -10.21 10.04 0.22
N PRO A 264 -11.06 10.71 -0.60
CA PRO A 264 -11.28 10.26 -1.97
C PRO A 264 -9.98 10.26 -2.79
N ALA A 265 -9.11 11.25 -2.57
CA ALA A 265 -7.81 11.33 -3.25
C ALA A 265 -6.78 10.31 -2.78
N ILE A 266 -6.86 9.90 -1.51
CA ILE A 266 -6.02 8.80 -1.00
C ILE A 266 -6.38 7.51 -1.72
N PHE A 267 -7.67 7.23 -1.85
CA PHE A 267 -8.19 5.97 -2.37
C PHE A 267 -8.51 6.00 -3.87
N ARG A 268 -8.18 7.11 -4.56
CA ARG A 268 -8.38 7.31 -6.01
C ARG A 268 -9.83 7.12 -6.46
N VAL A 269 -10.77 7.60 -5.65
CA VAL A 269 -12.23 7.52 -5.91
C VAL A 269 -12.89 8.89 -6.01
N GLU A 270 -12.14 9.94 -6.34
CA GLU A 270 -12.66 11.31 -6.42
C GLU A 270 -13.82 11.44 -7.41
N LYS A 271 -13.74 10.74 -8.54
CA LYS A 271 -14.76 10.78 -9.60
C LYS A 271 -16.05 10.14 -9.12
N GLU A 272 -15.95 8.99 -8.48
CA GLU A 272 -17.08 8.20 -7.96
C GLU A 272 -17.78 8.98 -6.84
N VAL A 273 -17.00 9.56 -5.93
CA VAL A 273 -17.53 10.45 -4.89
C VAL A 273 -18.29 11.62 -5.51
N THR A 274 -17.69 12.31 -6.49
CA THR A 274 -18.32 13.45 -7.17
C THR A 274 -19.64 13.03 -7.83
N SER A 275 -19.62 11.93 -8.57
CA SER A 275 -20.80 11.36 -9.24
C SER A 275 -21.95 11.02 -8.27
N ILE A 276 -21.63 10.48 -7.09
CA ILE A 276 -22.65 10.19 -6.07
C ILE A 276 -23.30 11.46 -5.54
N PHE A 277 -22.52 12.48 -5.21
CA PHE A 277 -23.10 13.72 -4.68
C PHE A 277 -23.88 14.50 -5.74
N GLU A 278 -23.45 14.46 -7.00
CA GLU A 278 -24.23 14.96 -8.13
C GLU A 278 -25.54 14.19 -8.31
N PHE A 279 -25.52 12.86 -8.16
CA PHE A 279 -26.73 12.05 -8.20
C PHE A 279 -27.70 12.42 -7.09
N LEU A 280 -27.24 12.51 -5.84
CA LEU A 280 -28.08 12.80 -4.68
C LEU A 280 -28.64 14.24 -4.67
N SER A 281 -28.07 15.15 -5.46
CA SER A 281 -28.56 16.51 -5.62
C SER A 281 -29.56 16.69 -6.77
N LYS A 282 -29.70 15.70 -7.67
CA LYS A 282 -30.71 15.73 -8.72
C LYS A 282 -32.12 15.60 -8.15
N LYS A 283 -33.06 16.35 -8.73
CA LYS A 283 -34.51 16.22 -8.47
C LYS A 283 -35.28 16.12 -9.79
N PRO A 284 -36.19 15.14 -9.95
CA PRO A 284 -36.47 14.05 -9.02
C PRO A 284 -35.34 12.99 -8.99
N LEU A 285 -35.24 12.26 -7.88
CA LEU A 285 -34.37 11.08 -7.81
C LEU A 285 -35.04 9.90 -8.56
N PRO A 286 -34.26 8.93 -9.09
CA PRO A 286 -34.82 7.75 -9.73
C PRO A 286 -35.73 6.95 -8.79
N GLN A 287 -36.82 6.41 -9.34
CA GLN A 287 -37.83 5.68 -8.58
C GLN A 287 -37.26 4.47 -7.82
N GLU A 288 -36.40 3.68 -8.46
CA GLU A 288 -35.71 2.53 -7.85
C GLU A 288 -34.95 2.92 -6.57
N TYR A 289 -34.28 4.09 -6.57
CA TYR A 289 -33.58 4.59 -5.40
C TYR A 289 -34.55 5.00 -4.28
N ILE A 290 -35.68 5.62 -4.64
CA ILE A 290 -36.70 6.03 -3.68
C ILE A 290 -37.31 4.82 -2.99
N GLU A 291 -37.59 3.75 -3.74
CA GLU A 291 -38.11 2.48 -3.21
C GLU A 291 -37.11 1.83 -2.26
N LEU A 292 -35.85 1.67 -2.69
CA LEU A 292 -34.79 1.16 -1.82
C LEU A 292 -34.68 1.97 -0.52
N ARG A 293 -34.67 3.31 -0.62
CA ARG A 293 -34.57 4.19 0.57
C ARG A 293 -35.75 3.98 1.52
N ARG A 294 -36.98 3.82 1.01
CA ARG A 294 -38.16 3.55 1.82
C ARG A 294 -38.07 2.23 2.57
N ASP A 295 -37.51 1.19 1.96
CA ASP A 295 -37.37 -0.12 2.61
C ASP A 295 -36.48 -0.04 3.84
N TYR A 296 -35.41 0.77 3.77
CA TYR A 296 -34.49 1.00 4.90
C TYR A 296 -34.98 2.07 5.90
N GLU A 297 -35.96 2.90 5.55
CA GLU A 297 -36.62 3.83 6.49
C GLU A 297 -37.78 3.18 7.26
N ARG A 298 -38.29 2.03 6.79
CA ARG A 298 -39.44 1.31 7.39
C ARG A 298 -39.04 0.15 8.33
N GLY A 299 -37.80 -0.31 8.25
CA GLY A 299 -37.22 -1.30 9.17
C GLY A 299 -36.52 -0.65 10.35
#